data_AF-A0AAW9AVI6-F1
#
_entry.id   AF-A0AAW9AVI6-F1
#
_cell.length_a   1.000
_cell.length_b   1.000
_cell.length_c   1.000
_cell.angle_alpha   90.00
_cell.angle_beta   90.00
_cell.angle_gamma   90.00
#
_symmetry.space_group_name_H-M   'P 1'
#
loop_
_entity.id
_entity.type
_entity.pdbx_description
1 polymer ?
#
loop_
_entity_poly.entity_id
_entity_poly.type
_entity_poly.pdbx_seq_one_letter_code
_entity_poly.pdbx_strand_id
1 'polypeptide(L)'
;MNIKIYQRGGFKDNHDVLINATEYFCKMLMSTRMCNALNIRLEMRSTKLGKNGLGSCYTDALGSKKNKDFIVIVKRDAPITDQLKTLAHECVHIHQKATNLLQYRLWKSDGKFHARWNGEELGVYDAIPYQDRPWEIEAYFLEDIMHKAYFFNNKNRPDLEEKIINGFNNALKYLESERSNNYRNIVSKQNNSMEMTI
;
A
#
# COMPACT_ATOMS: atom_id res chain seq x y z
N MET A 1 -3.32 -9.44 15.01
CA MET A 1 -2.36 -8.51 14.34
C MET A 1 -1.56 -7.85 15.43
N ASN A 2 -0.27 -7.60 15.23
CA ASN A 2 0.58 -6.96 16.23
C ASN A 2 1.09 -5.62 15.69
N ILE A 3 0.58 -4.52 16.23
CA ILE A 3 0.93 -3.17 15.78
C ILE A 3 1.70 -2.46 16.89
N LYS A 4 2.88 -1.93 16.55
CA LYS A 4 3.70 -1.14 17.46
C LYS A 4 4.01 0.21 16.84
N ILE A 5 3.59 1.28 17.50
CA ILE A 5 3.85 2.65 17.06
C ILE A 5 5.10 3.22 17.72
N TYR A 6 5.92 3.91 16.95
CA TYR A 6 7.18 4.52 17.35
C TYR A 6 7.20 5.98 16.92
N GLN A 7 7.33 6.87 17.89
CA GLN A 7 7.46 8.31 17.67
C GLN A 7 8.67 8.83 18.44
N ARG A 8 9.47 9.69 17.80
CA ARG A 8 10.60 10.35 18.44
C ARG A 8 10.22 11.80 18.78
N GLY A 9 10.04 12.07 20.08
CA GLY A 9 9.64 13.39 20.60
C GLY A 9 8.19 13.79 20.26
N GLY A 10 7.69 14.85 20.89
CA GLY A 10 6.31 15.36 20.73
C GLY A 10 5.26 14.58 21.52
N PHE A 11 4.01 15.08 21.51
CA PHE A 11 2.87 14.45 22.16
C PHE A 11 2.37 13.22 21.38
N LYS A 12 1.81 12.25 22.09
CA LYS A 12 1.34 10.96 21.55
C LYS A 12 -0.19 10.91 21.41
N ASP A 13 -0.81 12.06 21.12
CA ASP A 13 -2.26 12.26 21.19
C ASP A 13 -3.08 11.41 20.20
N ASN A 14 -2.48 10.94 19.10
CA ASN A 14 -3.19 10.20 18.05
C ASN A 14 -2.81 8.72 17.92
N HIS A 15 -2.02 8.15 18.84
CA HIS A 15 -1.50 6.79 18.70
C HIS A 15 -2.60 5.73 18.58
N ASP A 16 -3.60 5.79 19.47
CA ASP A 16 -4.70 4.82 19.46
C ASP A 16 -5.55 4.95 18.21
N VAL A 17 -5.76 6.18 17.71
CA VAL A 17 -6.50 6.43 16.46
C VAL A 17 -5.76 5.78 15.29
N LEU A 18 -4.44 5.99 15.17
CA LEU A 18 -3.63 5.45 14.08
C LEU A 18 -3.54 3.92 14.13
N ILE A 19 -3.44 3.33 15.34
CA ILE A 19 -3.45 1.87 15.53
C ILE A 19 -4.81 1.31 15.08
N ASN A 20 -5.92 1.86 15.58
CA ASN A 20 -7.27 1.41 15.23
C ASN A 20 -7.55 1.56 13.72
N ALA A 21 -7.11 2.65 13.11
CA ALA A 21 -7.23 2.87 11.66
C ALA A 21 -6.46 1.81 10.87
N THR A 22 -5.20 1.55 11.25
CA THR A 22 -4.37 0.51 10.63
C THR A 22 -5.05 -0.86 10.72
N GLU A 23 -5.63 -1.18 11.88
CA GLU A 23 -6.37 -2.43 12.03
C GLU A 23 -7.58 -2.53 11.12
N TYR A 24 -8.37 -1.45 11.07
CA TYR A 24 -9.58 -1.36 10.27
C TYR A 24 -9.25 -1.53 8.78
N PHE A 25 -8.28 -0.78 8.26
CA PHE A 25 -7.83 -0.84 6.88
C PHE A 25 -7.32 -2.23 6.48
N CYS A 26 -6.52 -2.87 7.32
CA CYS A 26 -6.05 -4.24 7.06
C CYS A 26 -7.21 -5.25 7.01
N LYS A 27 -8.20 -5.12 7.90
CA LYS A 27 -9.39 -5.99 7.94
C LYS A 27 -10.30 -5.81 6.72
N MET A 28 -10.34 -4.62 6.13
CA MET A 28 -11.05 -4.41 4.86
C MET A 28 -10.39 -5.16 3.70
N LEU A 29 -9.05 -5.20 3.67
CA LEU A 29 -8.27 -5.74 2.55
C LEU A 29 -8.00 -7.25 2.66
N MET A 30 -8.04 -7.83 3.85
CA MET A 30 -7.49 -9.15 4.10
C MET A 30 -8.33 -9.95 5.10
N SER A 31 -8.33 -11.28 4.93
CA SER A 31 -8.95 -12.19 5.91
C SER A 31 -8.37 -12.02 7.32
N THR A 32 -9.19 -12.31 8.33
CA THR A 32 -8.80 -12.29 9.75
C THR A 32 -7.53 -13.11 10.02
N ARG A 33 -7.41 -14.30 9.40
CA ARG A 33 -6.23 -15.16 9.53
C ARG A 33 -4.96 -14.47 9.03
N MET A 34 -5.04 -13.75 7.90
CA MET A 34 -3.91 -13.01 7.36
C MET A 34 -3.52 -11.86 8.28
N CYS A 35 -4.50 -11.04 8.70
CA CYS A 35 -4.28 -9.93 9.61
C CYS A 35 -3.60 -10.39 10.91
N ASN A 36 -4.01 -11.55 11.44
CA ASN A 36 -3.45 -12.11 12.66
C ASN A 36 -1.97 -12.49 12.55
N ALA A 37 -1.49 -12.77 11.35
CA ALA A 37 -0.08 -13.09 11.11
C ALA A 37 0.80 -11.85 10.91
N LEU A 38 0.24 -10.64 10.75
CA LEU A 38 1.00 -9.43 10.48
C LEU A 38 1.61 -8.83 11.75
N ASN A 39 2.88 -8.43 11.64
CA ASN A 39 3.56 -7.52 12.56
C ASN A 39 3.82 -6.19 11.83
N ILE A 40 3.25 -5.10 12.33
CA ILE A 40 3.38 -3.77 11.73
C ILE A 40 4.08 -2.85 12.72
N ARG A 41 5.23 -2.33 12.31
CA ARG A 41 5.94 -1.24 12.98
C ARG A 41 5.53 0.07 12.31
N LEU A 42 4.76 0.89 13.01
CA LEU A 42 4.36 2.21 12.54
C LEU A 42 5.32 3.27 13.10
N GLU A 43 6.05 3.97 12.23
CA GLU A 43 6.98 5.02 12.60
C GLU A 43 6.45 6.41 12.20
N MET A 44 6.14 7.25 13.19
CA MET A 44 5.72 8.64 12.97
C MET A 44 6.98 9.52 12.84
N ARG A 45 7.50 9.68 11.61
CA ARG A 45 8.78 10.36 11.35
C ARG A 45 8.83 11.06 10.00
N SER A 46 8.96 12.39 10.01
CA SER A 46 9.17 13.20 8.80
C SER A 46 10.57 13.06 8.21
N THR A 47 11.60 12.86 9.05
CA THR A 47 13.03 12.86 8.62
C THR A 47 13.46 11.65 7.81
N LYS A 48 12.66 10.57 7.78
CA LYS A 48 12.93 9.37 6.99
C LYS A 48 12.25 9.42 5.61
N LEU A 49 11.45 10.44 5.35
CA LEU A 49 10.73 10.63 4.09
C LEU A 49 11.49 11.65 3.23
N GLY A 50 11.41 11.50 1.91
CA GLY A 50 11.89 12.52 0.98
C GLY A 50 11.09 13.82 1.11
N LYS A 51 11.56 14.90 0.47
CA LYS A 51 10.98 16.26 0.58
C LYS A 51 9.44 16.31 0.43
N ASN A 52 8.88 15.47 -0.45
CA ASN A 52 7.45 15.39 -0.74
C ASN A 52 6.79 14.09 -0.27
N GLY A 53 7.51 13.22 0.44
CA GLY A 53 6.96 11.95 0.92
C GLY A 53 6.01 12.15 2.09
N LEU A 54 4.82 11.54 2.01
CA LEU A 54 3.84 11.50 3.10
C LEU A 54 3.87 10.16 3.85
N GLY A 55 4.17 9.08 3.14
CA GLY A 55 4.28 7.74 3.71
C GLY A 55 5.32 6.88 3.00
N SER A 56 5.65 5.74 3.60
CA SER A 56 6.34 4.65 2.92
C SER A 56 6.14 3.33 3.67
N CYS A 57 5.92 2.24 2.94
CA CYS A 57 5.89 0.88 3.46
C CYS A 57 7.01 0.03 2.87
N TYR A 58 7.83 -0.57 3.73
CA TYR A 58 8.87 -1.52 3.32
C TYR A 58 9.00 -2.68 4.31
N THR A 59 9.79 -3.67 3.92
CA THR A 59 10.07 -4.87 4.71
C THR A 59 11.58 -5.03 4.79
N ASP A 60 12.12 -5.34 5.97
CA ASP A 60 13.56 -5.57 6.14
C ASP A 60 14.04 -6.88 5.47
N ALA A 61 13.10 -7.77 5.15
CA ALA A 61 13.40 -9.05 4.52
C ALA A 61 13.66 -8.89 3.01
N LEU A 62 14.90 -9.19 2.62
CA LEU A 62 15.34 -9.29 1.22
C LEU A 62 14.87 -10.61 0.60
N GLY A 63 14.36 -10.55 -0.64
CA GLY A 63 14.08 -11.73 -1.46
C GLY A 63 12.60 -12.07 -1.62
N SER A 64 12.32 -13.29 -2.09
CA SER A 64 11.00 -13.75 -2.57
C SER A 64 10.12 -14.40 -1.49
N LYS A 65 10.53 -14.38 -0.21
CA LYS A 65 9.76 -14.97 0.89
C LYS A 65 8.56 -14.08 1.24
N LYS A 66 7.46 -14.72 1.68
CA LYS A 66 6.28 -14.02 2.18
C LYS A 66 6.66 -13.25 3.45
N ASN A 67 6.66 -11.93 3.36
CA ASN A 67 6.94 -11.07 4.50
C ASN A 67 5.67 -10.86 5.31
N LYS A 68 5.81 -10.95 6.63
CA LYS A 68 4.77 -10.66 7.62
C LYS A 68 5.14 -9.51 8.53
N ASP A 69 6.37 -9.03 8.43
CA ASP A 69 6.92 -7.92 9.18
C ASP A 69 7.04 -6.71 8.27
N PHE A 70 6.29 -5.66 8.59
CA PHE A 70 6.22 -4.43 7.81
C PHE A 70 6.65 -3.25 8.66
N ILE A 71 7.42 -2.34 8.06
CA ILE A 71 7.70 -1.02 8.60
C ILE A 71 6.95 -0.02 7.74
N VAL A 72 6.07 0.73 8.38
CA VAL A 72 5.30 1.82 7.77
C VAL A 72 5.79 3.11 8.38
N ILE A 73 6.19 4.06 7.56
CA ILE A 73 6.57 5.41 7.97
C ILE A 73 5.45 6.34 7.55
N VAL A 74 5.01 7.21 8.45
CA VAL A 74 4.02 8.26 8.17
C VAL A 74 4.59 9.60 8.60
N LYS A 75 4.37 10.63 7.79
CA LYS A 75 4.80 12.00 8.07
C LYS A 75 4.08 12.51 9.31
N ARG A 76 4.85 12.66 10.39
CA ARG A 76 4.35 13.06 11.71
C ARG A 76 3.68 14.43 11.68
N ASP A 77 4.24 15.38 10.94
CA ASP A 77 3.79 16.77 10.98
C ASP A 77 2.61 17.04 10.01
N ALA A 78 2.08 16.00 9.36
CA ALA A 78 0.89 16.10 8.54
C ALA A 78 -0.39 16.10 9.40
N PRO A 79 -1.48 16.76 8.97
CA PRO A 79 -2.80 16.67 9.59
C PRO A 79 -3.24 15.22 9.79
N ILE A 80 -4.00 14.93 10.86
CA ILE A 80 -4.47 13.56 11.15
C ILE A 80 -5.25 12.94 9.99
N THR A 81 -6.01 13.74 9.24
CA THR A 81 -6.72 13.30 8.03
C THR A 81 -5.76 12.77 6.97
N ASP A 82 -4.65 13.48 6.75
CA ASP A 82 -3.63 13.12 5.76
C ASP A 82 -2.84 11.90 6.23
N GLN A 83 -2.56 11.80 7.54
CA GLN A 83 -1.95 10.62 8.13
C GLN A 83 -2.83 9.37 7.97
N LEU A 84 -4.14 9.50 8.20
CA LEU A 84 -5.10 8.40 8.03
C LEU A 84 -5.23 7.98 6.58
N LYS A 85 -5.28 8.94 5.65
CA LYS A 85 -5.31 8.66 4.21
C LYS A 85 -4.02 7.99 3.73
N THR A 86 -2.87 8.49 4.20
CA THR A 86 -1.57 7.86 3.97
C THR A 86 -1.53 6.44 4.52
N LEU A 87 -2.04 6.21 5.74
CA LEU A 87 -2.12 4.86 6.32
C LEU A 87 -2.98 3.92 5.50
N ALA A 88 -4.10 4.40 4.95
CA ALA A 88 -4.93 3.58 4.06
C ALA A 88 -4.13 3.15 2.81
N HIS A 89 -3.41 4.08 2.18
CA HIS A 89 -2.51 3.81 1.06
C HIS A 89 -1.45 2.75 1.41
N GLU A 90 -0.72 2.96 2.51
CA GLU A 90 0.33 2.03 2.94
C GLU A 90 -0.22 0.65 3.33
N CYS A 91 -1.45 0.57 3.86
CA CYS A 91 -2.13 -0.70 4.15
C CYS A 91 -2.44 -1.49 2.87
N VAL A 92 -2.73 -0.81 1.74
CA VAL A 92 -2.85 -1.47 0.43
C VAL A 92 -1.52 -2.09 0.03
N HIS A 93 -0.39 -1.40 0.22
CA HIS A 93 0.93 -1.98 -0.04
C HIS A 93 1.27 -3.17 0.88
N ILE A 94 0.85 -3.13 2.15
CA ILE A 94 0.96 -4.29 3.04
C ILE A 94 0.18 -5.47 2.45
N HIS A 95 -1.08 -5.26 2.05
CA HIS A 95 -1.90 -6.31 1.42
C HIS A 95 -1.21 -6.87 0.17
N GLN A 96 -0.78 -6.00 -0.74
CA GLN A 96 -0.15 -6.39 -2.00
C GLN A 96 1.11 -7.24 -1.77
N LYS A 97 1.96 -6.85 -0.82
CA LYS A 97 3.20 -7.59 -0.48
C LYS A 97 2.90 -8.87 0.31
N ALA A 98 1.99 -8.82 1.28
CA ALA A 98 1.64 -9.96 2.12
C ALA A 98 0.97 -11.12 1.35
N THR A 99 0.34 -10.80 0.22
CA THR A 99 -0.35 -11.75 -0.68
C THR A 99 0.51 -12.18 -1.88
N ASN A 100 1.73 -11.63 -2.05
CA ASN A 100 2.56 -11.77 -3.25
C ASN A 100 1.96 -11.18 -4.54
N LEU A 101 0.92 -10.35 -4.43
CA LEU A 101 0.42 -9.58 -5.57
C LEU A 101 1.51 -8.63 -6.10
N LEU A 102 2.31 -8.03 -5.20
CA LEU A 102 3.48 -7.24 -5.55
C LEU A 102 4.74 -7.89 -4.98
N GLN A 103 5.77 -8.05 -5.82
CA GLN A 103 7.08 -8.52 -5.40
C GLN A 103 8.20 -7.72 -6.05
N TYR A 104 9.26 -7.44 -5.29
CA TYR A 104 10.50 -6.88 -5.81
C TYR A 104 11.60 -7.93 -5.72
N ARG A 105 12.33 -8.16 -6.81
CA ARG A 105 13.37 -9.18 -6.89
C ARG A 105 14.65 -8.58 -7.43
N LEU A 106 15.75 -8.75 -6.70
CA LEU A 106 17.08 -8.41 -7.21
C LEU A 106 17.52 -9.51 -8.19
N TRP A 107 17.71 -9.15 -9.45
CA TRP A 107 18.24 -10.06 -10.45
C TRP A 107 19.75 -10.02 -10.44
N LYS A 108 20.41 -11.19 -10.34
CA LYS A 108 21.87 -11.26 -10.32
C LYS A 108 22.50 -10.94 -11.68
N SER A 109 21.75 -11.14 -12.76
CA SER A 109 22.23 -10.96 -14.13
C SER A 109 22.52 -9.50 -14.48
N ASP A 110 21.70 -8.57 -13.99
CA ASP A 110 21.83 -7.14 -14.27
C ASP A 110 22.02 -6.29 -12.99
N GLY A 111 21.94 -6.90 -11.82
CA GLY A 111 22.09 -6.23 -10.53
C GLY A 111 20.94 -5.27 -10.19
N LYS A 112 19.80 -5.36 -10.88
CA LYS A 112 18.68 -4.43 -10.72
C LYS A 112 17.49 -5.08 -10.01
N PHE A 113 16.67 -4.24 -9.38
CA PHE A 113 15.38 -4.68 -8.86
C PHE A 113 14.36 -4.74 -10.00
N HIS A 114 13.74 -5.91 -10.15
CA HIS A 114 12.60 -6.11 -11.03
C HIS A 114 11.31 -6.22 -10.23
N ALA A 115 10.24 -5.68 -10.79
CA ALA A 115 8.92 -5.71 -10.20
C ALA A 115 8.08 -6.82 -10.82
N ARG A 116 7.46 -7.64 -9.98
CA ARG A 116 6.40 -8.56 -10.38
C ARG A 116 5.06 -8.09 -9.86
N TRP A 117 4.06 -8.16 -10.73
CA TRP A 117 2.70 -7.78 -10.42
C TRP A 117 1.73 -8.88 -10.82
N ASN A 118 0.93 -9.34 -9.87
CA ASN A 118 -0.04 -10.42 -10.04
C ASN A 118 0.56 -11.68 -10.68
N GLY A 119 1.78 -12.04 -10.28
CA GLY A 119 2.50 -13.19 -10.83
C GLY A 119 3.26 -12.91 -12.12
N GLU A 120 3.03 -11.79 -12.80
CA GLU A 120 3.70 -11.42 -14.06
C GLU A 120 4.94 -10.54 -13.83
N GLU A 121 5.92 -10.60 -14.74
CA GLU A 121 7.17 -9.83 -14.68
C GLU A 121 7.03 -8.50 -15.44
N LEU A 122 7.12 -7.36 -14.74
CA LEU A 122 7.02 -6.03 -15.36
C LEU A 122 8.38 -5.41 -15.74
N GLY A 123 9.48 -6.11 -15.40
CA GLY A 123 10.84 -5.65 -15.65
C GLY A 123 11.39 -4.73 -14.55
N VAL A 124 12.41 -3.94 -14.91
CA VAL A 124 13.16 -3.10 -13.97
C VAL A 124 12.23 -2.09 -13.29
N TYR A 125 12.16 -2.13 -11.96
CA TYR A 125 11.28 -1.30 -11.14
C TYR A 125 11.46 0.20 -11.41
N ASP A 126 12.71 0.66 -11.51
CA ASP A 126 13.03 2.07 -11.74
C ASP A 126 12.68 2.54 -13.17
N ALA A 127 12.51 1.61 -14.10
CA ALA A 127 12.10 1.92 -15.47
C ALA A 127 10.57 2.09 -15.61
N ILE A 128 9.78 1.73 -14.59
CA ILE A 128 8.33 1.89 -14.59
C ILE A 128 8.01 3.24 -13.90
N PRO A 129 7.53 4.24 -14.66
CA PRO A 129 7.21 5.54 -14.09
C PRO A 129 6.17 5.44 -12.99
N TYR A 130 6.28 6.28 -11.95
CA TYR A 130 5.49 6.14 -10.73
C TYR A 130 3.97 6.07 -10.99
N GLN A 131 3.47 6.98 -11.82
CA GLN A 131 2.05 7.07 -12.20
C GLN A 131 1.53 5.88 -13.04
N ASP A 132 2.43 5.11 -13.66
CA ASP A 132 2.09 3.95 -14.48
C ASP A 132 2.18 2.63 -13.68
N ARG A 133 2.60 2.69 -12.42
CA ARG A 133 2.74 1.51 -11.56
C ARG A 133 1.36 1.02 -11.14
N PRO A 134 1.00 -0.23 -11.44
CA PRO A 134 -0.36 -0.73 -11.21
C PRO A 134 -0.67 -0.84 -9.71
N TRP A 135 0.35 -1.09 -8.88
CA TRP A 135 0.20 -1.11 -7.42
C TRP A 135 -0.07 0.27 -6.82
N GLU A 136 0.48 1.34 -7.40
CA GLU A 136 0.21 2.72 -6.98
C GLU A 136 -1.20 3.13 -7.42
N ILE A 137 -1.59 2.79 -8.65
CA ILE A 137 -2.96 3.04 -9.16
C ILE A 137 -3.99 2.37 -8.24
N GLU A 138 -3.77 1.09 -7.87
CA GLU A 138 -4.63 0.37 -6.94
C GLU A 138 -4.66 1.04 -5.54
N ALA A 139 -3.51 1.47 -5.02
CA ALA A 139 -3.44 2.13 -3.71
C ALA A 139 -4.17 3.49 -3.70
N TYR A 140 -3.95 4.34 -4.71
CA TYR A 140 -4.66 5.62 -4.85
C TYR A 140 -6.16 5.47 -5.06
N PHE A 141 -6.61 4.41 -5.73
CA PHE A 141 -8.02 4.17 -5.92
C PHE A 141 -8.72 3.79 -4.60
N LEU A 142 -8.05 3.00 -3.76
CA LEU A 142 -8.64 2.45 -2.55
C LEU A 142 -8.48 3.37 -1.32
N GLU A 143 -7.42 4.17 -1.25
CA GLU A 143 -7.10 5.00 -0.06
C GLU A 143 -8.26 5.91 0.37
N ASP A 144 -8.95 6.52 -0.60
CA ASP A 144 -10.02 7.49 -0.33
C ASP A 144 -11.29 6.78 0.15
N ILE A 145 -11.61 5.63 -0.45
CA ILE A 145 -12.77 4.82 -0.08
C ILE A 145 -12.58 4.27 1.34
N MET A 146 -11.40 3.72 1.63
CA MET A 146 -11.05 3.18 2.94
C MET A 146 -11.05 4.27 4.03
N HIS A 147 -10.44 5.42 3.74
CA HIS A 147 -10.45 6.57 4.65
C HIS A 147 -11.88 7.04 4.98
N LYS A 148 -12.76 7.13 3.97
CA LYS A 148 -14.18 7.45 4.18
C LYS A 148 -14.91 6.40 5.01
N ALA A 149 -14.69 5.11 4.75
CA ALA A 149 -15.29 4.03 5.52
C ALA A 149 -14.93 4.15 7.02
N TYR A 150 -13.64 4.34 7.31
CA TYR A 150 -13.16 4.55 8.68
C TYR A 150 -13.76 5.82 9.32
N PHE A 151 -13.85 6.91 8.57
CA PHE A 151 -14.45 8.15 9.06
C PHE A 151 -15.90 7.94 9.50
N PHE A 152 -16.73 7.28 8.68
CA PHE A 152 -18.14 7.04 9.01
C PHE A 152 -18.35 6.01 10.12
N ASN A 153 -17.50 4.98 10.19
CA ASN A 153 -17.46 4.06 11.33
C ASN A 153 -17.26 4.83 12.64
N ASN A 154 -16.26 5.71 12.72
CA ASN A 154 -15.99 6.51 13.92
C ASN A 154 -17.06 7.56 14.25
N LYS A 155 -17.87 7.95 13.26
CA LYS A 155 -19.04 8.82 13.46
C LYS A 155 -20.30 8.04 13.87
N ASN A 156 -20.19 6.73 14.11
CA ASN A 156 -21.32 5.84 14.39
C ASN A 156 -22.41 5.95 13.31
N ARG A 157 -22.00 5.96 12.04
CA ARG A 157 -22.88 5.99 10.86
C ARG A 157 -22.77 4.68 10.06
N PRO A 158 -23.21 3.54 10.63
CA PRO A 158 -23.08 2.23 9.99
C PRO A 158 -23.85 2.16 8.66
N ASP A 159 -24.93 2.93 8.51
CA ASP A 159 -25.72 3.05 7.29
C ASP A 159 -24.91 3.62 6.10
N LEU A 160 -23.99 4.56 6.38
CA LEU A 160 -23.12 5.14 5.36
C LEU A 160 -21.87 4.27 5.16
N GLU A 161 -21.33 3.72 6.24
CA GLU A 161 -20.21 2.80 6.19
C GLU A 161 -20.52 1.57 5.33
N GLU A 162 -21.68 0.93 5.52
CA GLU A 162 -22.08 -0.26 4.76
C GLU A 162 -22.15 0.03 3.25
N LYS A 163 -22.70 1.19 2.87
CA LYS A 163 -22.73 1.62 1.45
C LYS A 163 -21.33 1.77 0.88
N ILE A 164 -20.40 2.32 1.65
CA ILE A 164 -19.01 2.49 1.25
C ILE A 164 -18.31 1.14 1.17
N ILE A 165 -18.53 0.23 2.13
CA ILE A 165 -17.97 -1.13 2.11
C ILE A 165 -18.46 -1.89 0.87
N ASN A 166 -19.73 -1.76 0.49
CA ASN A 166 -20.25 -2.38 -0.73
C ASN A 166 -19.59 -1.78 -1.99
N GLY A 167 -19.43 -0.45 -2.04
CA GLY A 167 -18.67 0.21 -3.10
C GLY A 167 -17.21 -0.25 -3.17
N PHE A 168 -16.56 -0.39 -2.02
CA PHE A 168 -15.20 -0.90 -1.87
C PHE A 168 -15.06 -2.33 -2.40
N ASN A 169 -16.00 -3.22 -2.06
CA ASN A 169 -15.98 -4.60 -2.54
C ASN A 169 -16.15 -4.70 -4.07
N ASN A 170 -16.98 -3.82 -4.66
CA ASN A 170 -17.13 -3.73 -6.10
C ASN A 170 -15.86 -3.18 -6.76
N ALA A 171 -15.26 -2.15 -6.15
CA ALA A 171 -13.98 -1.60 -6.57
C ALA A 171 -12.87 -2.65 -6.56
N LEU A 172 -12.76 -3.45 -5.49
CA LEU A 172 -11.79 -4.54 -5.40
C LEU A 172 -11.98 -5.56 -6.53
N LYS A 173 -13.21 -6.00 -6.78
CA LYS A 173 -13.50 -6.95 -7.88
C LYS A 173 -13.11 -6.37 -9.25
N TYR A 174 -13.38 -5.10 -9.48
CA TYR A 174 -13.00 -4.41 -10.71
C TYR A 174 -11.47 -4.32 -10.85
N LEU A 175 -10.76 -3.92 -9.80
CA LEU A 175 -9.30 -3.85 -9.82
C LEU A 175 -8.68 -5.24 -10.05
N GLU A 176 -9.25 -6.27 -9.42
CA GLU A 176 -8.85 -7.66 -9.63
C GLU A 176 -8.98 -8.10 -11.09
N SER A 177 -10.07 -7.74 -11.78
CA SER A 177 -10.24 -8.03 -13.20
C SER A 177 -9.30 -7.25 -14.11
N GLU A 178 -8.93 -6.03 -13.72
CA GLU A 178 -8.05 -5.16 -14.53
C GLU A 178 -6.55 -5.42 -14.36
N ARG A 179 -6.12 -6.20 -13.36
CA ARG A 179 -4.68 -6.47 -13.11
C ARG A 179 -3.94 -7.00 -14.35
N SER A 180 -4.55 -7.90 -15.12
CA SER A 180 -3.95 -8.43 -16.35
C SER A 180 -3.94 -7.41 -17.50
N ASN A 181 -4.92 -6.51 -17.58
CA ASN A 181 -4.95 -5.44 -18.59
C ASN A 181 -3.88 -4.39 -18.31
N ASN A 182 -3.74 -3.98 -17.04
CA ASN A 182 -2.71 -3.06 -16.59
C ASN A 182 -1.31 -3.59 -16.93
N TYR A 183 -1.05 -4.88 -16.70
CA TYR A 183 0.19 -5.53 -17.14
C TYR A 183 0.46 -5.34 -18.65
N ARG A 184 -0.52 -5.69 -19.50
CA ARG A 184 -0.37 -5.59 -20.97
C ARG A 184 -0.07 -4.16 -21.43
N ASN A 185 -0.73 -3.17 -20.82
CA ASN A 185 -0.54 -1.76 -21.15
C ASN A 185 0.86 -1.24 -20.77
N ILE A 186 1.46 -1.75 -19.69
CA ILE A 186 2.81 -1.35 -19.29
C ILE A 186 3.85 -1.95 -20.23
N VAL A 187 3.72 -3.24 -20.54
CA VAL A 187 4.65 -3.94 -21.45
C VAL A 187 4.58 -3.34 -22.86
N SER A 188 3.40 -2.99 -23.37
CA SER A 188 3.27 -2.35 -24.68
C SER A 188 3.94 -0.97 -24.74
N LYS A 189 3.77 -0.14 -23.69
CA LYS A 189 4.47 1.16 -23.57
C LYS A 189 5.98 0.99 -23.55
N GLN A 190 6.50 0.01 -22.82
CA GLN A 190 7.94 -0.28 -22.75
C GLN A 190 8.50 -0.67 -24.12
N ASN A 191 7.81 -1.57 -24.84
CA ASN A 191 8.24 -2.00 -26.18
C ASN A 191 8.26 -0.83 -27.19
N ASN A 192 7.20 -0.02 -27.24
CA ASN A 192 7.14 1.14 -28.12
C ASN A 192 8.24 2.18 -27.80
N SER A 193 8.57 2.36 -26.52
CA SER A 193 9.66 3.26 -26.11
C SER A 193 11.03 2.76 -26.59
N MET A 194 11.21 1.43 -26.64
CA MET A 194 12.43 0.78 -27.10
C MET A 194 12.60 0.89 -28.62
N GLU A 195 11.50 0.74 -29.38
CA GLU A 195 11.49 0.89 -30.85
C GLU A 195 11.77 2.33 -31.31
N MET A 196 11.34 3.36 -30.56
CA MET A 196 11.62 4.76 -30.91
C MET A 196 13.06 5.22 -30.60
N THR A 197 13.89 4.37 -30.00
CA THR A 197 15.28 4.68 -29.62
C THR A 197 16.32 4.04 -30.56
N ILE A 198 15.86 3.36 -31.62
CA ILE A 198 16.68 2.71 -32.68
C ILE A 198 16.54 3.51 -33.97
#